data_AF-A0AAE4AKK0-F1
#
_entry.id   AF-A0AAE4AKK0-F1
#
_cell.length_a   1.000
_cell.length_b   1.000
_cell.length_c   1.000
_cell.angle_alpha   90.00
_cell.angle_beta   90.00
_cell.angle_gamma   90.00
#
_symmetry.space_group_name_H-M   'P 1'
#
loop_
_entity.id
_entity.type
_entity.pdbx_description
1 polymer ?
#
loop_
_entity_poly.entity_id
_entity_poly.type
_entity_poly.pdbx_seq_one_letter_code
_entity_poly.pdbx_strand_id
1 'polypeptide(L)'
;MALTISDILNRRLFPGLRLASGIRGIENRVTWVNIMEILDSPDTIKPGELLITTGYGLADRGKYGDLIARLKSRGISGIAIQTGYYIDQIPDFILEDANCHALPILNLPPDYSFSDILRTLIGEIGAEPELLTPSGFDAGYFQQTLSEQFTEEEAHAGDADRPALFGSGSCLLCLRAVNANAVQAEAVDTALRRIGSALSSRSARCLSAFRSGGQGCFLLRLKEGVSFAALSHDIQIQLTLISEQSGINFYLGADAVPSADALSRAFRNSAHCLALLRKIEARRGVCTNESYSFIESLGTLYLTGRTVFVQSKPLQLLLEKDRSKGSEYVLTLRIYLSENCNTTRTAERLFIHRHTLLNRLKTIRELCGIDLQSYYSRTALSCALMLHDFYGV
;
A
#
# COMPACT_ATOMS: atom_id res chain seq x y z
N MET A 1 7.67 5.82 15.76
CA MET A 1 8.55 6.20 16.89
C MET A 1 9.03 7.61 16.59
N ALA A 2 8.84 8.58 17.48
CA ALA A 2 9.12 9.99 17.12
C ALA A 2 10.63 10.25 17.01
N LEU A 3 11.05 10.83 15.89
CA LEU A 3 12.44 11.25 15.62
C LEU A 3 12.75 12.51 16.44
N THR A 4 13.96 12.65 17.00
CA THR A 4 14.40 13.90 17.64
C THR A 4 15.31 14.72 16.70
N ILE A 5 15.54 16.01 16.99
CA ILE A 5 16.55 16.79 16.24
C ILE A 5 17.95 16.18 16.41
N SER A 6 18.25 15.66 17.61
CA SER A 6 19.47 14.90 17.92
C SER A 6 19.61 13.67 17.02
N ASP A 7 18.53 12.90 16.81
CA ASP A 7 18.55 11.76 15.88
C ASP A 7 18.89 12.19 14.45
N ILE A 8 18.30 13.28 13.94
CA ILE A 8 18.54 13.79 12.58
C ILE A 8 20.03 14.11 12.38
N LEU A 9 20.66 14.73 13.38
CA LEU A 9 22.09 15.07 13.36
C LEU A 9 22.97 13.82 13.43
N ASN A 10 22.66 12.89 14.35
CA ASN A 10 23.51 11.74 14.65
C ASN A 10 23.47 10.65 13.55
N ARG A 11 22.31 10.47 12.89
CA ARG A 11 22.14 9.47 11.83
C ARG A 11 22.81 9.84 10.50
N ARG A 12 23.36 11.06 10.38
CA ARG A 12 24.02 11.57 9.17
C ARG A 12 23.18 11.39 7.90
N LEU A 13 21.87 11.63 8.01
CA LEU A 13 20.91 11.48 6.91
C LEU A 13 21.25 12.39 5.71
N PHE A 14 21.85 13.54 6.02
CA PHE A 14 22.29 14.53 5.04
C PHE A 14 23.75 14.90 5.32
N PRO A 15 24.72 14.27 4.64
CA PRO A 15 26.11 14.73 4.65
C PRO A 15 26.23 16.24 4.48
N GLY A 16 26.84 16.92 5.47
CA GLY A 16 27.00 18.38 5.46
C GLY A 16 25.94 19.16 6.25
N LEU A 17 24.87 18.52 6.72
CA LEU A 17 23.93 19.11 7.68
C LEU A 17 24.63 19.48 8.98
N ARG A 18 24.37 20.69 9.49
CA ARG A 18 24.96 21.18 10.75
C ARG A 18 23.91 21.86 11.61
N LEU A 19 24.06 21.76 12.92
CA LEU A 19 23.33 22.61 13.86
C LEU A 19 24.00 23.99 13.89
N ALA A 20 23.25 25.03 13.48
CA ALA A 20 23.72 26.41 13.48
C ALA A 20 23.47 27.12 14.82
N SER A 21 22.35 26.84 15.49
CA SER A 21 21.99 27.46 16.77
C SER A 21 20.95 26.61 17.54
N GLY A 22 20.68 26.95 18.81
CA GLY A 22 19.56 26.39 19.56
C GLY A 22 19.81 25.01 20.18
N ILE A 23 21.06 24.71 20.55
CA ILE A 23 21.49 23.39 21.04
C ILE A 23 20.70 22.86 22.24
N ARG A 24 20.13 23.75 23.06
CA ARG A 24 19.30 23.35 24.21
C ARG A 24 17.97 22.70 23.81
N GLY A 25 17.57 22.78 22.54
CA GLY A 25 16.34 22.19 22.00
C GLY A 25 16.55 20.92 21.17
N ILE A 26 17.74 20.31 21.13
CA ILE A 26 18.01 19.15 20.25
C ILE A 26 17.17 17.91 20.59
N GLU A 27 16.62 17.83 21.81
CA GLU A 27 15.72 16.75 22.22
C GLU A 27 14.25 17.00 21.82
N ASN A 28 13.98 18.09 21.09
CA ASN A 28 12.64 18.34 20.56
C ASN A 28 12.23 17.18 19.62
N ARG A 29 11.04 16.64 19.86
CA ARG A 29 10.46 15.54 19.07
C ARG A 29 9.89 16.08 17.77
N VAL A 30 10.40 15.61 16.65
CA VAL A 30 9.90 15.87 15.31
C VAL A 30 8.84 14.83 14.98
N THR A 31 7.60 15.28 14.80
CA THR A 31 6.45 14.44 14.43
C THR A 31 6.03 14.65 12.99
N TRP A 32 6.46 15.75 12.35
CA TRP A 32 6.15 16.07 10.96
C TRP A 32 7.17 17.04 10.37
N VAL A 33 7.21 17.13 9.03
CA VAL A 33 8.08 18.06 8.29
C VAL A 33 7.23 18.91 7.36
N ASN A 34 7.45 20.23 7.38
CA ASN A 34 6.68 21.17 6.60
C ASN A 34 7.62 22.13 5.84
N ILE A 35 7.29 22.46 4.60
CA ILE A 35 8.09 23.37 3.77
C ILE A 35 7.37 24.72 3.69
N MET A 36 8.08 25.79 4.02
CA MET A 36 7.57 27.15 3.93
C MET A 36 8.60 28.05 3.28
N GLU A 37 8.26 28.63 2.13
CA GLU A 37 9.12 29.59 1.43
C GLU A 37 9.04 30.98 2.08
N ILE A 38 7.85 31.41 2.49
CA ILE A 38 7.60 32.70 3.14
C ILE A 38 7.18 32.46 4.60
N LEU A 39 7.87 33.08 5.56
CA LEU A 39 7.68 32.86 6.99
C LEU A 39 6.78 33.93 7.66
N ASP A 40 5.91 34.58 6.88
CA ASP A 40 5.11 35.73 7.31
C ASP A 40 3.81 35.35 8.05
N SER A 41 3.29 34.14 7.84
CA SER A 41 1.98 33.71 8.38
C SER A 41 2.08 32.35 9.06
N PRO A 42 2.46 32.30 10.35
CA PRO A 42 2.65 31.06 11.10
C PRO A 42 1.34 30.37 11.54
N ASP A 43 0.17 30.82 11.05
CA ASP A 43 -1.13 30.30 11.48
C ASP A 43 -1.37 28.84 11.09
N THR A 44 -0.74 28.38 10.01
CA THR A 44 -0.86 27.02 9.49
C THR A 44 0.07 26.01 10.17
N ILE A 45 0.95 26.47 11.06
CA ILE A 45 2.02 25.67 11.66
C ILE A 45 1.48 24.90 12.87
N LYS A 46 1.82 23.60 12.93
CA LYS A 46 1.39 22.72 14.02
C LYS A 46 2.53 22.40 15.00
N PRO A 47 2.22 22.13 16.28
CA PRO A 47 3.21 21.66 17.24
C PRO A 47 3.88 20.36 16.77
N GLY A 48 5.19 20.24 16.99
CA GLY A 48 5.97 19.07 16.60
C GLY A 48 6.53 19.09 15.17
N GLU A 49 6.22 20.13 14.38
CA GLU A 49 6.75 20.28 13.02
C GLU A 49 8.22 20.74 13.00
N LEU A 50 9.00 20.16 12.09
CA LEU A 50 10.28 20.70 11.64
C LEU A 50 10.04 21.49 10.33
N LEU A 51 10.31 22.78 10.36
CA LEU A 51 10.15 23.65 9.18
C LEU A 51 11.37 23.57 8.28
N ILE A 52 11.15 23.54 6.97
CA ILE A 52 12.20 23.64 5.96
C ILE A 52 11.96 24.88 5.10
N THR A 53 13.01 25.67 4.85
CA THR A 53 12.93 26.89 4.07
C THR A 53 14.24 27.18 3.32
N THR A 54 14.18 27.96 2.26
CA THR A 54 15.35 28.56 1.57
C THR A 54 15.80 29.88 2.22
N GLY A 55 15.11 30.34 3.27
CA GLY A 55 15.45 31.60 3.96
C GLY A 55 15.09 32.86 3.17
N TYR A 56 14.09 32.79 2.28
CA TYR A 56 13.65 33.94 1.49
C TYR A 56 13.26 35.14 2.37
N GLY A 57 13.94 36.27 2.16
CA GLY A 57 13.71 37.52 2.90
C GLY A 57 14.20 37.50 4.35
N LEU A 58 14.84 36.42 4.83
CA LEU A 58 15.21 36.25 6.24
C LEU A 58 16.22 37.30 6.73
N ALA A 59 16.93 37.97 5.83
CA ALA A 59 17.85 39.07 6.16
C ALA A 59 17.14 40.35 6.62
N ASP A 60 15.84 40.50 6.36
CA ASP A 60 15.06 41.66 6.80
C ASP A 60 14.68 41.54 8.29
N ARG A 61 15.50 42.16 9.15
CA ARG A 61 15.26 42.22 10.59
C ARG A 61 13.97 42.94 10.97
N GLY A 62 13.52 43.92 10.17
CA GLY A 62 12.27 44.64 10.45
C GLY A 62 11.05 43.74 10.32
N LYS A 63 11.13 42.74 9.44
CA LYS A 63 10.04 41.80 9.15
C LYS A 63 10.09 40.51 9.98
N TYR A 64 11.29 40.00 10.24
CA TYR A 64 11.50 38.70 10.89
C TYR A 64 12.16 38.77 12.27
N GLY A 65 12.25 39.96 12.87
CA GLY A 65 12.90 40.15 14.18
C GLY A 65 12.26 39.40 15.35
N ASP A 66 10.98 39.04 15.25
CA ASP A 66 10.22 38.26 16.25
C ASP A 66 9.91 36.82 15.77
N LEU A 67 10.47 36.40 14.63
CA LEU A 67 10.12 35.15 13.97
C LEU A 67 10.31 33.93 14.88
N ILE A 68 11.46 33.80 15.54
CA ILE A 68 11.77 32.64 16.38
C ILE A 68 10.83 32.59 17.58
N ALA A 69 10.57 33.72 18.23
CA ALA A 69 9.61 33.80 19.32
C ALA A 69 8.21 33.33 18.89
N ARG A 70 7.72 33.81 17.73
CA ARG A 70 6.43 33.38 17.15
C ARG A 70 6.41 31.88 16.89
N LEU A 71 7.43 31.34 16.23
CA LEU A 71 7.52 29.92 15.92
C LEU A 71 7.60 29.06 17.19
N LYS A 72 8.40 29.47 18.19
CA LYS A 72 8.51 28.75 19.46
C LYS A 72 7.18 28.70 20.20
N SER A 73 6.41 29.79 20.20
CA SER A 73 5.07 29.82 20.82
C SER A 73 4.08 28.83 20.19
N ARG A 74 4.31 28.42 18.93
CA ARG A 74 3.50 27.41 18.21
C ARG A 74 3.96 25.98 18.50
N GLY A 75 5.04 25.79 19.25
CA GLY A 75 5.53 24.47 19.63
C GLY A 75 6.25 23.72 18.50
N ILE A 76 6.87 24.43 17.54
CA ILE A 76 7.69 23.76 16.52
C ILE A 76 8.94 23.14 17.12
N SER A 77 9.42 22.08 16.46
CA SER A 77 10.56 21.30 16.92
C SER A 77 11.90 21.87 16.47
N GLY A 78 11.93 22.58 15.34
CA GLY A 78 13.11 23.26 14.83
C GLY A 78 12.88 23.85 13.44
N ILE A 79 13.91 24.51 12.91
CA ILE A 79 13.93 25.08 11.55
C ILE A 79 15.17 24.57 10.83
N ALA A 80 15.03 24.09 9.61
CA ALA A 80 16.11 23.72 8.72
C ALA A 80 16.14 24.69 7.54
N ILE A 81 17.25 25.43 7.41
CA ILE A 81 17.42 26.49 6.44
C ILE A 81 18.44 26.03 5.40
N GLN A 82 18.01 25.95 4.14
CA GLN A 82 18.86 25.61 3.02
C GLN A 82 19.52 26.88 2.48
N THR A 83 20.78 27.07 2.83
CA THR A 83 21.59 28.22 2.39
C THR A 83 22.11 28.03 0.96
N GLY A 84 22.47 29.12 0.28
CA GLY A 84 22.99 29.11 -1.09
C GLY A 84 21.96 29.41 -2.20
N TYR A 85 20.71 29.75 -1.84
CA TYR A 85 19.69 30.25 -2.79
C TYR A 85 19.44 31.76 -2.63
N TYR A 86 18.85 32.15 -1.50
CA TYR A 86 18.52 33.56 -1.19
C TYR A 86 19.43 34.18 -0.15
N ILE A 87 20.05 33.34 0.69
CA ILE A 87 21.00 33.75 1.72
C ILE A 87 22.21 32.81 1.69
N ASP A 88 23.41 33.37 1.74
CA ASP A 88 24.65 32.59 1.84
C ASP A 88 24.92 32.12 3.28
N GLN A 89 24.48 32.91 4.25
CA GLN A 89 24.60 32.62 5.68
C GLN A 89 23.31 33.00 6.41
N ILE A 90 22.98 32.25 7.47
CA ILE A 90 21.83 32.52 8.31
C ILE A 90 22.12 33.79 9.13
N PRO A 91 21.25 34.83 9.11
CA PRO A 91 21.52 36.09 9.81
C PRO A 91 21.76 35.93 11.31
N ASP A 92 22.73 36.65 11.86
CA ASP A 92 23.15 36.53 13.27
C ASP A 92 21.99 36.77 14.24
N PHE A 93 21.12 37.74 13.96
CA PHE A 93 19.98 38.04 14.83
C PHE A 93 19.00 36.87 14.95
N ILE A 94 18.87 36.04 13.91
CA ILE A 94 18.05 34.82 13.94
C ILE A 94 18.72 33.73 14.78
N LEU A 95 20.05 33.58 14.66
CA LEU A 95 20.83 32.62 15.43
C LEU A 95 20.85 32.96 16.91
N GLU A 96 21.01 34.24 17.26
CA GLU A 96 20.97 34.75 18.63
C GLU A 96 19.59 34.49 19.26
N ASP A 97 18.51 34.86 18.56
CA ASP A 97 17.13 34.67 19.04
C ASP A 97 16.79 33.18 19.23
N ALA A 98 17.24 32.32 18.32
CA ALA A 98 17.12 30.86 18.42
C ALA A 98 17.81 30.27 19.66
N ASN A 99 18.97 30.80 20.04
CA ASN A 99 19.65 30.40 21.27
C ASN A 99 18.85 30.83 22.51
N CYS A 100 18.33 32.06 22.53
CA CYS A 100 17.50 32.57 23.61
C CYS A 100 16.24 31.71 23.82
N HIS A 101 15.60 31.27 22.74
CA HIS A 101 14.36 30.50 22.77
C HIS A 101 14.55 28.97 22.78
N ALA A 102 15.79 28.47 22.81
CA ALA A 102 16.12 27.05 22.70
C ALA A 102 15.37 26.38 21.54
N LEU A 103 15.40 27.03 20.37
CA LEU A 103 14.83 26.51 19.14
C LEU A 103 15.96 26.11 18.19
N PRO A 104 16.11 24.81 17.86
CA PRO A 104 17.18 24.36 16.96
C PRO A 104 17.06 24.97 15.56
N ILE A 105 18.16 25.50 15.07
CA ILE A 105 18.32 25.89 13.66
C ILE A 105 19.35 24.98 13.02
N LEU A 106 18.95 24.28 11.96
CA LEU A 106 19.79 23.42 11.14
C LEU A 106 20.16 24.14 9.84
N ASN A 107 21.41 24.07 9.43
CA ASN A 107 21.86 24.53 8.13
C ASN A 107 21.94 23.34 7.16
N LEU A 108 21.08 23.35 6.14
CA LEU A 108 21.01 22.34 5.09
C LEU A 108 21.90 22.74 3.90
N PRO A 109 22.71 21.81 3.36
CA PRO A 109 23.45 22.04 2.12
C PRO A 109 22.52 22.26 0.91
N PRO A 110 22.92 23.10 -0.07
CA PRO A 110 22.11 23.38 -1.26
C PRO A 110 21.94 22.18 -2.19
N ASP A 111 22.81 21.16 -2.09
CA ASP A 111 22.85 20.01 -3.00
C ASP A 111 21.63 19.06 -2.90
N TYR A 112 20.80 19.22 -1.87
CA TYR A 112 19.62 18.38 -1.64
C TYR A 112 18.34 19.00 -2.20
N SER A 113 17.56 18.23 -2.96
CA SER A 113 16.23 18.66 -3.35
C SER A 113 15.26 18.57 -2.17
N PHE A 114 14.25 19.45 -2.14
CA PHE A 114 13.18 19.37 -1.14
C PHE A 114 12.48 18.01 -1.10
N SER A 115 12.32 17.37 -2.27
CA SER A 115 11.73 16.04 -2.37
C SER A 115 12.57 14.97 -1.67
N ASP A 116 13.90 15.05 -1.77
CA ASP A 116 14.80 14.11 -1.12
C ASP A 116 14.86 14.32 0.38
N ILE A 117 14.85 15.58 0.83
CA ILE A 117 14.81 15.93 2.24
C ILE A 117 13.51 15.43 2.88
N LEU A 118 12.36 15.70 2.25
CA LEU A 118 11.06 15.24 2.75
C LEU A 118 10.98 13.72 2.82
N ARG A 119 11.32 13.02 1.73
CA ARG A 119 11.24 11.56 1.67
C ARG A 119 12.07 10.90 2.76
N THR A 120 13.28 11.42 2.98
CA THR A 120 14.22 10.89 3.97
C THR A 120 13.72 11.15 5.38
N LEU A 121 13.35 12.38 5.72
CA LEU A 121 12.88 12.72 7.07
C LEU A 121 11.54 12.08 7.42
N ILE A 122 10.57 12.07 6.49
CA ILE A 122 9.27 11.42 6.69
C ILE A 122 9.45 9.91 6.87
N GLY A 123 10.35 9.28 6.11
CA GLY A 123 10.68 7.87 6.29
C GLY A 123 11.23 7.55 7.69
N GLU A 124 12.02 8.44 8.27
CA GLU A 124 12.63 8.28 9.59
C GLU A 124 11.70 8.60 10.77
N ILE A 125 10.74 9.52 10.59
CA ILE A 125 9.77 9.92 11.63
C ILE A 125 8.78 8.78 11.98
N GLY A 126 8.67 7.75 11.14
CA GLY A 126 7.99 6.51 11.49
C GLY A 126 6.51 6.71 11.88
N ALA A 127 5.84 7.61 11.18
CA ALA A 127 4.39 7.78 11.14
C ALA A 127 4.07 8.27 9.73
N GLU A 128 3.58 7.39 8.86
CA GLU A 128 2.77 7.85 7.73
C GLU A 128 1.53 8.49 8.37
N PRO A 129 1.35 9.83 8.37
CA PRO A 129 0.11 10.39 8.87
C PRO A 129 -0.97 10.00 7.88
N GLU A 130 -2.17 9.81 8.41
CA GLU A 130 -3.40 9.32 7.75
C GLU A 130 -3.82 10.07 6.46
N LEU A 131 -3.07 11.10 6.03
CA LEU A 131 -3.26 11.83 4.78
C LEU A 131 -2.27 11.44 3.66
N LEU A 132 -1.17 10.71 3.97
CA LEU A 132 -0.06 10.45 3.05
C LEU A 132 0.55 9.04 3.18
N THR A 133 -0.20 8.03 3.63
CA THR A 133 0.20 6.64 3.31
C THR A 133 0.04 6.48 1.78
N PRO A 134 1.09 6.13 1.00
CA PRO A 134 0.93 5.95 -0.45
C PRO A 134 -0.16 4.92 -0.78
N SER A 135 -0.35 3.95 0.12
CA SER A 135 -1.42 2.94 0.10
C SER A 135 -2.82 3.49 0.45
N GLY A 136 -2.91 4.60 1.19
CA GLY A 136 -4.12 5.07 1.86
C GLY A 136 -4.57 4.21 3.06
N PHE A 137 -3.89 3.10 3.36
CA PHE A 137 -4.32 2.09 4.33
C PHE A 137 -3.75 2.34 5.72
N ASP A 138 -4.57 2.26 6.77
CA ASP A 138 -4.12 2.47 8.15
C ASP A 138 -3.61 1.17 8.79
N ALA A 139 -2.37 0.82 8.46
CA ALA A 139 -1.73 -0.36 9.01
C ALA A 139 -1.59 -0.31 10.54
N GLY A 140 -1.41 0.88 11.14
CA GLY A 140 -1.24 1.05 12.58
C GLY A 140 -2.50 0.67 13.35
N TYR A 141 -3.65 1.20 12.93
CA TYR A 141 -4.95 0.83 13.50
C TYR A 141 -5.19 -0.68 13.42
N PHE A 142 -5.06 -1.27 12.23
CA PHE A 142 -5.35 -2.69 12.05
C PHE A 142 -4.37 -3.60 12.79
N GLN A 143 -3.09 -3.22 12.86
CA GLN A 143 -2.11 -3.96 13.63
C GLN A 143 -2.47 -3.99 15.11
N GLN A 144 -2.83 -2.83 15.68
CA GLN A 144 -3.26 -2.75 17.07
C GLN A 144 -4.54 -3.58 17.30
N THR A 145 -5.58 -3.37 16.49
CA THR A 145 -6.87 -4.07 16.65
C THR A 145 -6.74 -5.58 16.55
N LEU A 146 -5.97 -6.10 15.58
CA LEU A 146 -5.79 -7.55 15.45
C LEU A 146 -4.95 -8.13 16.61
N SER A 147 -3.95 -7.39 17.12
CA SER A 147 -3.18 -7.84 18.28
C SER A 147 -4.02 -7.91 19.55
N GLU A 148 -4.91 -6.94 19.77
CA GLU A 148 -5.88 -6.93 20.87
C GLU A 148 -6.86 -8.12 20.76
N GLN A 149 -7.50 -8.30 19.59
CA GLN A 149 -8.41 -9.43 19.33
C GLN A 149 -7.73 -10.78 19.55
N PHE A 150 -6.48 -10.92 19.08
CA PHE A 150 -5.73 -12.16 19.25
C PHE A 150 -5.46 -12.47 20.73
N THR A 151 -5.06 -11.47 21.51
CA THR A 151 -4.77 -11.62 22.94
C THR A 151 -6.03 -11.96 23.73
N GLU A 152 -7.16 -11.32 23.41
CA GLU A 152 -8.45 -11.63 24.00
C GLU A 152 -8.88 -13.08 23.70
N GLU A 153 -8.78 -13.52 22.44
CA GLU A 153 -9.12 -14.90 22.07
C GLU A 153 -8.23 -15.95 22.77
N GLU A 154 -6.93 -15.67 22.94
CA GLU A 154 -6.02 -16.57 23.66
C GLU A 154 -6.29 -16.61 25.16
N ALA A 155 -6.62 -15.47 25.77
CA ALA A 155 -6.96 -15.40 27.20
C ALA A 155 -8.25 -16.17 27.53
N HIS A 156 -9.18 -16.29 26.58
CA HIS A 156 -10.44 -17.04 26.73
C HIS A 156 -10.38 -18.46 26.15
N ALA A 157 -9.21 -18.91 25.65
CA ALA A 157 -9.04 -20.23 25.05
C ALA A 157 -8.94 -21.31 26.14
N GLY A 158 -10.08 -21.79 26.61
CA GLY A 158 -10.21 -23.01 27.41
C GLY A 158 -10.32 -24.30 26.59
N ASP A 159 -10.03 -24.25 25.28
CA ASP A 159 -10.37 -25.30 24.32
C ASP A 159 -9.13 -25.77 23.54
N ALA A 160 -8.73 -27.03 23.76
CA ALA A 160 -7.53 -27.64 23.19
C ALA A 160 -7.64 -27.94 21.67
N ASP A 161 -8.84 -27.83 21.09
CA ASP A 161 -9.13 -28.20 19.71
C ASP A 161 -9.11 -27.03 18.70
N ARG A 162 -8.82 -25.80 19.15
CA ARG A 162 -8.75 -24.64 18.24
C ARG A 162 -7.42 -24.60 17.46
N PRO A 163 -7.44 -24.50 16.13
CA PRO A 163 -6.22 -24.37 15.33
C PRO A 163 -5.42 -23.11 15.72
N ALA A 164 -4.11 -23.25 15.85
CA ALA A 164 -3.21 -22.12 16.05
C ALA A 164 -3.31 -21.14 14.88
N LEU A 165 -3.41 -19.84 15.16
CA LEU A 165 -3.51 -18.81 14.11
C LEU A 165 -2.22 -18.71 13.27
N PHE A 166 -1.06 -18.91 13.91
CA PHE A 166 0.26 -18.75 13.29
C PHE A 166 0.93 -20.09 12.95
N GLY A 167 1.42 -20.21 11.71
CA GLY A 167 2.25 -21.33 11.24
C GLY A 167 2.21 -21.44 9.71
N SER A 168 2.47 -22.64 9.17
CA SER A 168 2.37 -22.88 7.72
C SER A 168 0.96 -22.57 7.17
N GLY A 169 0.88 -21.78 6.11
CA GLY A 169 -0.40 -21.35 5.52
C GLY A 169 -1.08 -20.18 6.24
N SER A 170 -0.42 -19.55 7.21
CA SER A 170 -0.91 -18.32 7.81
C SER A 170 -0.55 -17.09 6.97
N CYS A 171 -1.50 -16.18 6.77
CA CYS A 171 -1.31 -15.01 5.92
C CYS A 171 -2.13 -13.80 6.41
N LEU A 172 -1.63 -12.62 6.07
CA LEU A 172 -2.28 -11.34 6.32
C LEU A 172 -2.73 -10.76 4.99
N LEU A 173 -3.98 -10.30 4.95
CA LEU A 173 -4.56 -9.62 3.81
C LEU A 173 -5.08 -8.25 4.26
N CYS A 174 -4.60 -7.20 3.61
CA CYS A 174 -5.04 -5.82 3.80
C CYS A 174 -5.82 -5.38 2.57
N LEU A 175 -7.06 -4.94 2.78
CA LEU A 175 -8.02 -4.63 1.73
C LEU A 175 -8.43 -3.16 1.81
N ARG A 176 -8.56 -2.51 0.66
CA ARG A 176 -9.01 -1.11 0.55
C ARG A 176 -9.94 -0.92 -0.64
N ALA A 177 -11.08 -0.31 -0.42
CA ALA A 177 -11.93 0.21 -1.47
C ALA A 177 -11.29 1.43 -2.14
N VAL A 178 -11.18 1.42 -3.47
CA VAL A 178 -10.46 2.44 -4.26
C VAL A 178 -11.36 3.65 -4.53
N ASN A 179 -12.62 3.40 -4.86
CA ASN A 179 -13.62 4.40 -5.21
C ASN A 179 -14.75 4.51 -4.17
N ALA A 180 -14.44 4.25 -2.89
CA ALA A 180 -15.41 4.26 -1.80
C ALA A 180 -16.23 5.57 -1.73
N ASN A 181 -15.59 6.72 -1.99
CA ASN A 181 -16.24 8.02 -1.94
C ASN A 181 -17.24 8.26 -3.08
N ALA A 182 -17.15 7.49 -4.17
CA ALA A 182 -18.05 7.59 -5.32
C ALA A 182 -19.25 6.63 -5.23
N VAL A 183 -19.33 5.82 -4.16
CA VAL A 183 -20.35 4.77 -3.98
C VAL A 183 -20.98 4.92 -2.59
N GLN A 184 -22.21 4.42 -2.43
CA GLN A 184 -22.87 4.39 -1.13
C GLN A 184 -22.08 3.53 -0.13
N ALA A 185 -21.86 4.06 1.08
CA ALA A 185 -21.07 3.40 2.12
C ALA A 185 -21.58 1.98 2.44
N GLU A 186 -22.91 1.79 2.50
CA GLU A 186 -23.53 0.49 2.77
C GLU A 186 -23.20 -0.57 1.69
N ALA A 187 -23.07 -0.16 0.43
CA ALA A 187 -22.69 -1.06 -0.65
C ALA A 187 -21.22 -1.50 -0.53
N VAL A 188 -20.33 -0.59 -0.10
CA VAL A 188 -18.93 -0.89 0.18
C VAL A 188 -18.82 -1.89 1.34
N ASP A 189 -19.56 -1.67 2.42
CA ASP A 189 -19.59 -2.58 3.58
C ASP A 189 -20.14 -3.96 3.21
N THR A 190 -21.17 -4.00 2.37
CA THR A 190 -21.73 -5.26 1.86
C THR A 190 -20.70 -6.04 1.03
N ALA A 191 -19.97 -5.34 0.15
CA ALA A 191 -18.90 -5.95 -0.65
C ALA A 191 -17.74 -6.45 0.22
N LEU A 192 -17.32 -5.66 1.23
CA LEU A 192 -16.30 -6.06 2.20
C LEU A 192 -16.70 -7.33 2.96
N ARG A 193 -17.95 -7.42 3.44
CA ARG A 193 -18.48 -8.61 4.13
C ARG A 193 -18.52 -9.82 3.21
N ARG A 194 -18.87 -9.65 1.93
CA ARG A 194 -18.85 -10.73 0.93
C ARG A 194 -17.43 -11.27 0.71
N ILE A 195 -16.43 -10.38 0.60
CA ILE A 195 -15.02 -10.77 0.52
C ILE A 195 -14.60 -11.50 1.81
N GLY A 196 -14.94 -10.95 2.98
CA GLY A 196 -14.66 -11.58 4.27
C GLY A 196 -15.25 -12.99 4.39
N SER A 197 -16.50 -13.19 4.00
CA SER A 197 -17.15 -14.51 3.99
C SER A 197 -16.41 -15.52 3.09
N ALA A 198 -15.97 -15.08 1.90
CA ALA A 198 -15.19 -15.94 1.00
C ALA A 198 -13.86 -16.35 1.65
N LEU A 199 -13.14 -15.41 2.29
CA LEU A 199 -11.90 -15.66 3.00
C LEU A 199 -12.08 -16.62 4.18
N SER A 200 -13.09 -16.37 5.03
CA SER A 200 -13.38 -17.22 6.18
C SER A 200 -13.75 -18.65 5.76
N SER A 201 -14.45 -18.84 4.64
CA SER A 201 -14.82 -20.17 4.14
C SER A 201 -13.61 -21.07 3.79
N ARG A 202 -12.48 -20.44 3.41
CA ARG A 202 -11.21 -21.09 3.04
C ARG A 202 -10.22 -21.19 4.20
N SER A 203 -10.59 -20.65 5.36
CA SER A 203 -9.71 -20.54 6.52
C SER A 203 -10.14 -21.50 7.62
N ALA A 204 -9.18 -22.13 8.28
CA ALA A 204 -9.39 -22.87 9.52
C ALA A 204 -9.57 -21.92 10.71
N ARG A 205 -8.94 -20.75 10.66
CA ARG A 205 -9.11 -19.65 11.62
C ARG A 205 -8.98 -18.31 10.92
N CYS A 206 -9.78 -17.33 11.33
CA CYS A 206 -9.85 -16.03 10.67
C CYS A 206 -10.14 -14.95 11.73
N LEU A 207 -9.20 -14.03 11.90
CA LEU A 207 -9.44 -12.75 12.58
C LEU A 207 -9.65 -11.67 11.52
N SER A 208 -10.57 -10.75 11.78
CA SER A 208 -10.86 -9.66 10.87
C SER A 208 -11.21 -8.38 11.59
N ALA A 209 -10.77 -7.26 11.02
CA ALA A 209 -11.11 -5.93 11.48
C ALA A 209 -11.48 -5.05 10.29
N PHE A 210 -12.36 -4.07 10.52
CA PHE A 210 -12.85 -3.15 9.51
C PHE A 210 -12.78 -1.72 10.03
N ARG A 211 -12.50 -0.76 9.14
CA ARG A 211 -12.51 0.68 9.44
C ARG A 211 -13.44 1.39 8.46
N SER A 212 -14.05 2.49 8.92
CA SER A 212 -14.79 3.40 8.05
C SER A 212 -13.94 3.84 6.84
N GLY A 213 -14.61 4.12 5.71
CA GLY A 213 -13.91 4.43 4.45
C GLY A 213 -13.48 3.21 3.64
N GLY A 214 -14.06 2.03 3.94
CA GLY A 214 -13.93 0.85 3.08
C GLY A 214 -12.61 0.09 3.22
N GLN A 215 -12.01 0.10 4.41
CA GLN A 215 -10.78 -0.64 4.69
C GLN A 215 -11.07 -1.87 5.54
N GLY A 216 -10.35 -2.96 5.30
CA GLY A 216 -10.43 -4.17 6.10
C GLY A 216 -9.11 -4.92 6.15
N CYS A 217 -8.93 -5.69 7.21
CA CYS A 217 -7.78 -6.57 7.36
C CYS A 217 -8.23 -7.96 7.83
N PHE A 218 -7.55 -8.98 7.33
CA PHE A 218 -7.81 -10.37 7.64
C PHE A 218 -6.50 -11.08 7.98
N LEU A 219 -6.42 -11.67 9.17
CA LEU A 219 -5.34 -12.57 9.56
C LEU A 219 -5.90 -14.00 9.56
N LEU A 220 -5.41 -14.81 8.64
CA LEU A 220 -6.00 -16.10 8.30
C LEU A 220 -5.02 -17.23 8.56
N ARG A 221 -5.54 -18.35 9.06
CA ARG A 221 -4.94 -19.68 8.89
C ARG A 221 -5.70 -20.41 7.79
N LEU A 222 -5.04 -20.80 6.72
CA LEU A 222 -5.67 -21.56 5.65
C LEU A 222 -5.98 -23.01 6.05
N LYS A 223 -7.04 -23.58 5.47
CA LYS A 223 -7.35 -25.02 5.59
C LYS A 223 -6.30 -25.86 4.88
N GLU A 224 -6.14 -27.11 5.31
CA GLU A 224 -5.27 -28.07 4.60
C GLU A 224 -5.67 -28.20 3.13
N GLY A 225 -4.66 -28.29 2.26
CA GLY A 225 -4.83 -28.35 0.80
C GLY A 225 -5.07 -27.00 0.11
N VAL A 226 -5.32 -25.91 0.86
CA VAL A 226 -5.47 -24.57 0.28
C VAL A 226 -4.13 -23.84 0.32
N SER A 227 -3.56 -23.53 -0.85
CA SER A 227 -2.34 -22.73 -0.92
C SER A 227 -2.64 -21.23 -0.94
N PHE A 228 -1.71 -20.43 -0.44
CA PHE A 228 -1.82 -18.97 -0.46
C PHE A 228 -1.91 -18.40 -1.89
N ALA A 229 -1.22 -19.02 -2.84
CA ALA A 229 -1.32 -18.67 -4.25
C ALA A 229 -2.73 -18.94 -4.83
N ALA A 230 -3.33 -20.09 -4.50
CA ALA A 230 -4.68 -20.43 -4.94
C ALA A 230 -5.72 -19.47 -4.35
N LEU A 231 -5.58 -19.14 -3.05
CA LEU A 231 -6.41 -18.13 -2.39
C LEU A 231 -6.29 -16.77 -3.08
N SER A 232 -5.08 -16.30 -3.35
CA SER A 232 -4.83 -15.01 -4.01
C SER A 232 -5.53 -14.93 -5.37
N HIS A 233 -5.51 -16.03 -6.11
CA HIS A 233 -6.19 -16.14 -7.40
C HIS A 233 -7.72 -16.15 -7.29
N ASP A 234 -8.27 -16.91 -6.33
CA ASP A 234 -9.72 -16.92 -6.05
C ASP A 234 -10.22 -15.52 -5.68
N ILE A 235 -9.47 -14.81 -4.84
CA ILE A 235 -9.81 -13.44 -4.44
C ILE A 235 -9.77 -12.50 -5.65
N GLN A 236 -8.73 -12.60 -6.50
CA GLN A 236 -8.65 -11.77 -7.71
C GLN A 236 -9.90 -11.92 -8.58
N ILE A 237 -10.42 -13.15 -8.73
CA ILE A 237 -11.68 -13.41 -9.45
C ILE A 237 -12.86 -12.72 -8.75
N GLN A 238 -12.96 -12.81 -7.43
CA GLN A 238 -14.02 -12.15 -6.67
C GLN A 238 -13.95 -10.63 -6.80
N LEU A 239 -12.76 -10.03 -6.74
CA LEU A 239 -12.60 -8.58 -6.92
C LEU A 239 -13.02 -8.14 -8.33
N THR A 240 -12.69 -8.92 -9.35
CA THR A 240 -13.14 -8.67 -10.73
C THR A 240 -14.67 -8.72 -10.83
N LEU A 241 -15.31 -9.75 -10.28
CA LEU A 241 -16.77 -9.90 -10.30
C LEU A 241 -17.48 -8.77 -9.54
N ILE A 242 -17.00 -8.41 -8.34
CA ILE A 242 -17.56 -7.30 -7.56
C ILE A 242 -17.44 -5.98 -8.32
N SER A 243 -16.28 -5.73 -8.92
CA SER A 243 -16.02 -4.54 -9.72
C SER A 243 -16.93 -4.43 -10.95
N GLU A 244 -17.21 -5.54 -11.63
CA GLU A 244 -18.09 -5.59 -12.79
C GLU A 244 -19.57 -5.48 -12.44
N GLN A 245 -19.99 -6.08 -11.32
CA GLN A 245 -21.41 -6.10 -10.90
C GLN A 245 -21.85 -4.83 -10.19
N SER A 246 -20.97 -4.23 -9.38
CA SER A 246 -21.31 -3.12 -8.49
C SER A 246 -20.55 -1.83 -8.78
N GLY A 247 -19.54 -1.87 -9.66
CA GLY A 247 -18.63 -0.75 -9.89
C GLY A 247 -17.64 -0.49 -8.75
N ILE A 248 -17.70 -1.24 -7.65
CA ILE A 248 -16.81 -1.07 -6.50
C ILE A 248 -15.48 -1.76 -6.77
N ASN A 249 -14.41 -0.99 -6.67
CA ASN A 249 -13.06 -1.47 -6.91
C ASN A 249 -12.32 -1.66 -5.58
N PHE A 250 -11.55 -2.74 -5.50
CA PHE A 250 -10.73 -3.04 -4.33
C PHE A 250 -9.29 -3.31 -4.72
N TYR A 251 -8.39 -2.85 -3.87
CA TYR A 251 -7.02 -3.31 -3.80
C TYR A 251 -6.86 -4.25 -2.62
N LEU A 252 -6.07 -5.29 -2.81
CA LEU A 252 -5.67 -6.22 -1.77
C LEU A 252 -4.16 -6.39 -1.78
N GLY A 253 -3.52 -6.04 -0.67
CA GLY A 253 -2.13 -6.35 -0.39
C GLY A 253 -2.06 -7.53 0.55
N ALA A 254 -1.13 -8.47 0.33
CA ALA A 254 -1.01 -9.63 1.22
C ALA A 254 0.41 -10.14 1.39
N ASP A 255 0.67 -10.77 2.54
CA ASP A 255 1.93 -11.42 2.84
C ASP A 255 1.74 -12.64 3.77
N ALA A 256 2.70 -13.56 3.73
CA ALA A 256 2.73 -14.72 4.61
C ALA A 256 3.14 -14.32 6.04
N VAL A 257 2.47 -14.91 7.03
CA VAL A 257 2.67 -14.62 8.48
C VAL A 257 2.84 -15.93 9.25
N PRO A 258 3.99 -16.60 9.14
CA PRO A 258 4.21 -17.89 9.80
C PRO A 258 4.24 -17.80 11.33
N SER A 259 4.42 -16.60 11.89
CA SER A 259 4.60 -16.36 13.32
C SER A 259 4.17 -14.94 13.69
N ALA A 260 3.91 -14.70 14.98
CA ALA A 260 3.43 -13.41 15.48
C ALA A 260 4.44 -12.27 15.27
N ASP A 261 5.74 -12.54 15.38
CA ASP A 261 6.82 -11.57 15.13
C ASP A 261 6.87 -11.12 13.66
N ALA A 262 6.38 -11.94 12.73
CA ALA A 262 6.29 -11.58 11.32
C ALA A 262 5.13 -10.61 10.99
N LEU A 263 4.21 -10.34 11.94
CA LEU A 263 3.01 -9.55 11.69
C LEU A 263 3.34 -8.11 11.27
N SER A 264 4.25 -7.43 11.99
CA SER A 264 4.70 -6.08 11.65
C SER A 264 5.30 -5.99 10.24
N ARG A 265 6.07 -7.02 9.85
CA ARG A 265 6.65 -7.13 8.49
C ARG A 265 5.55 -7.31 7.45
N ALA A 266 4.58 -8.19 7.72
CA ALA A 266 3.50 -8.49 6.81
C ALA A 266 2.57 -7.30 6.58
N PHE A 267 2.28 -6.50 7.61
CA PHE A 267 1.54 -5.25 7.46
C PHE A 267 2.28 -4.28 6.53
N ARG A 268 3.58 -4.09 6.74
CA ARG A 268 4.43 -3.23 5.90
C ARG A 268 4.42 -3.69 4.44
N ASN A 269 4.64 -4.98 4.22
CA ASN A 269 4.66 -5.59 2.88
C ASN A 269 3.29 -5.48 2.20
N SER A 270 2.20 -5.72 2.93
CA SER A 270 0.84 -5.60 2.41
C SER A 270 0.49 -4.15 2.07
N ALA A 271 0.90 -3.18 2.90
CA ALA A 271 0.77 -1.76 2.60
C ALA A 271 1.58 -1.35 1.36
N HIS A 272 2.81 -1.85 1.20
CA HIS A 272 3.60 -1.63 -0.02
C HIS A 272 2.91 -2.21 -1.27
N CYS A 273 2.30 -3.39 -1.18
CA CYS A 273 1.52 -3.98 -2.26
C CYS A 273 0.32 -3.09 -2.65
N LEU A 274 -0.41 -2.55 -1.67
CA LEU A 274 -1.50 -1.59 -1.92
C LEU A 274 -1.01 -0.31 -2.59
N ALA A 275 0.13 0.23 -2.13
CA ALA A 275 0.77 1.40 -2.74
C ALA A 275 1.20 1.13 -4.19
N LEU A 276 1.72 -0.06 -4.49
CA LEU A 276 2.07 -0.47 -5.85
C LEU A 276 0.84 -0.47 -6.76
N LEU A 277 -0.26 -1.08 -6.33
CA LEU A 277 -1.50 -1.14 -7.12
C LEU A 277 -2.01 0.27 -7.47
N ARG A 278 -1.89 1.20 -6.53
CA ARG A 278 -2.19 2.63 -6.79
C ARG A 278 -1.18 3.25 -7.76
N LYS A 279 0.13 3.03 -7.56
CA LYS A 279 1.22 3.57 -8.39
C LYS A 279 1.09 3.13 -9.85
N ILE A 280 0.68 1.90 -10.10
CA ILE A 280 0.46 1.39 -11.46
C ILE A 280 -0.92 1.76 -12.02
N GLU A 281 -1.70 2.57 -11.30
CA GLU A 281 -3.06 2.99 -11.66
C GLU A 281 -3.99 1.80 -11.96
N ALA A 282 -3.81 0.70 -11.23
CA ALA A 282 -4.70 -0.44 -11.37
C ALA A 282 -6.13 0.00 -11.04
N ARG A 283 -7.11 -0.49 -11.79
CA ARG A 283 -8.52 -0.33 -11.43
C ARG A 283 -8.84 -1.11 -10.15
N ARG A 284 -8.30 -2.32 -10.02
CA ARG A 284 -8.50 -3.26 -8.89
C ARG A 284 -7.33 -4.25 -8.85
N GLY A 285 -7.22 -5.07 -7.81
CA GLY A 285 -6.38 -6.27 -7.89
C GLY A 285 -5.78 -6.75 -6.58
N VAL A 286 -5.15 -7.92 -6.65
CA VAL A 286 -4.43 -8.59 -5.58
C VAL A 286 -2.93 -8.52 -5.88
N CYS A 287 -2.16 -8.02 -4.93
CA CYS A 287 -0.71 -8.04 -4.96
C CYS A 287 -0.18 -8.67 -3.67
N THR A 288 0.69 -9.66 -3.83
CA THR A 288 1.40 -10.30 -2.71
C THR A 288 2.84 -9.85 -2.68
N ASN A 289 3.52 -9.99 -1.53
CA ASN A 289 4.95 -9.75 -1.46
C ASN A 289 5.76 -10.58 -2.50
N GLU A 290 5.34 -11.82 -2.77
CA GLU A 290 5.98 -12.68 -3.78
C GLU A 290 5.75 -12.20 -5.23
N SER A 291 4.59 -11.60 -5.52
CA SER A 291 4.22 -11.15 -6.87
C SER A 291 4.57 -9.69 -7.16
N TYR A 292 5.04 -8.94 -6.14
CA TYR A 292 5.28 -7.50 -6.19
C TYR A 292 6.10 -7.08 -7.42
N SER A 293 7.31 -7.62 -7.60
CA SER A 293 8.21 -7.20 -8.68
C SER A 293 7.67 -7.50 -10.07
N PHE A 294 6.92 -8.60 -10.20
CA PHE A 294 6.29 -8.97 -11.47
C PHE A 294 5.12 -8.03 -11.80
N ILE A 295 4.25 -7.76 -10.82
CA ILE A 295 3.12 -6.83 -10.98
C ILE A 295 3.62 -5.41 -11.27
N GLU A 296 4.68 -4.96 -10.61
CA GLU A 296 5.30 -3.65 -10.87
C GLU A 296 5.81 -3.55 -12.31
N SER A 297 6.50 -4.59 -12.78
CA SER A 297 7.01 -4.64 -14.16
C SER A 297 5.86 -4.64 -15.17
N LEU A 298 4.84 -5.48 -14.94
CA LEU A 298 3.67 -5.57 -15.82
C LEU A 298 2.89 -4.25 -15.87
N GLY A 299 2.67 -3.62 -14.72
CA GLY A 299 2.00 -2.32 -14.63
C GLY A 299 2.80 -1.20 -15.29
N THR A 300 4.13 -1.19 -15.12
CA THR A 300 5.00 -0.21 -15.80
C THR A 300 4.94 -0.36 -17.31
N LEU A 301 4.95 -1.59 -17.84
CA LEU A 301 4.78 -1.85 -19.28
C LEU A 301 3.41 -1.41 -19.79
N TYR A 302 2.36 -1.60 -18.99
CA TYR A 302 1.02 -1.13 -19.28
C TYR A 302 0.95 0.40 -19.39
N LEU A 303 1.38 1.11 -18.34
CA LEU A 303 1.32 2.57 -18.29
C LEU A 303 2.19 3.26 -19.33
N THR A 304 3.31 2.64 -19.71
CA THR A 304 4.20 3.18 -20.76
C THR A 304 3.74 2.85 -22.19
N GLY A 305 2.61 2.14 -22.34
CA GLY A 305 2.10 1.71 -23.66
C GLY A 305 3.00 0.71 -24.38
N ARG A 306 3.90 0.03 -23.65
CA ARG A 306 4.92 -0.89 -24.20
C ARG A 306 4.48 -2.35 -24.17
N THR A 307 3.27 -2.63 -23.71
CA THR A 307 2.70 -3.98 -23.68
C THR A 307 1.87 -4.27 -24.92
N VAL A 308 2.00 -5.47 -25.47
CA VAL A 308 1.21 -5.95 -26.62
C VAL A 308 -0.06 -6.72 -26.20
N PHE A 309 -0.29 -6.89 -24.90
CA PHE A 309 -1.32 -7.81 -24.38
C PHE A 309 -2.69 -7.15 -24.15
N VAL A 310 -2.77 -5.82 -24.15
CA VAL A 310 -4.00 -5.04 -23.83
C VAL A 310 -5.14 -5.29 -24.81
N GLN A 311 -4.83 -5.65 -26.05
CA GLN A 311 -5.81 -5.98 -27.08
C GLN A 311 -5.67 -7.45 -27.51
N SER A 312 -5.60 -8.35 -26.53
CA SER A 312 -5.56 -9.78 -26.81
C SER A 312 -6.87 -10.23 -27.47
N LYS A 313 -6.84 -10.36 -28.80
CA LYS A 313 -7.96 -10.88 -29.60
C LYS A 313 -8.51 -12.21 -29.06
N PRO A 314 -7.68 -13.19 -28.66
CA PRO A 314 -8.17 -14.39 -27.97
C PRO A 314 -9.03 -14.08 -26.74
N LEU A 315 -8.57 -13.20 -25.85
CA LEU A 315 -9.30 -12.87 -24.63
C LEU A 315 -10.63 -12.15 -24.93
N GLN A 316 -10.61 -11.20 -25.88
CA GLN A 316 -11.82 -10.49 -26.31
C GLN A 316 -12.90 -11.45 -26.84
N LEU A 317 -12.52 -12.41 -27.68
CA LEU A 317 -13.45 -13.43 -28.19
C LEU A 317 -14.09 -14.25 -27.07
N LEU A 318 -13.32 -14.61 -26.04
CA LEU A 318 -13.86 -15.34 -24.88
C LEU A 318 -14.80 -14.48 -24.05
N LEU A 319 -14.45 -13.21 -23.79
CA LEU A 319 -15.29 -12.27 -23.05
C LEU A 319 -16.63 -12.02 -23.76
N GLU A 320 -16.61 -11.84 -25.09
CA GLU A 320 -17.82 -11.71 -25.90
C GLU A 320 -18.70 -12.98 -25.87
N LYS A 321 -18.05 -14.14 -25.87
CA LYS A 321 -18.75 -15.42 -25.81
C LYS A 321 -19.44 -15.64 -24.46
N ASP A 322 -18.72 -15.38 -23.38
CA ASP A 322 -19.25 -15.49 -22.01
C ASP A 322 -20.42 -14.51 -21.81
N ARG A 323 -20.31 -13.28 -22.33
CA ARG A 323 -21.40 -12.29 -22.29
C ARG A 323 -22.64 -12.70 -23.10
N SER A 324 -22.46 -13.28 -24.29
CA SER A 324 -23.57 -13.59 -25.21
C SER A 324 -24.27 -14.91 -24.93
N LYS A 325 -23.56 -15.91 -24.40
CA LYS A 325 -24.09 -17.27 -24.20
C LYS A 325 -24.09 -17.74 -22.74
N GLY A 326 -23.65 -16.90 -21.80
CA GLY A 326 -23.51 -17.30 -20.40
C GLY A 326 -22.50 -18.44 -20.19
N SER A 327 -21.54 -18.60 -21.10
CA SER A 327 -20.44 -19.54 -20.91
C SER A 327 -19.48 -19.03 -19.82
N GLU A 328 -18.64 -19.93 -19.33
CA GLU A 328 -17.61 -19.62 -18.32
C GLU A 328 -16.21 -19.90 -18.87
N TYR A 329 -15.96 -19.56 -20.14
CA TYR A 329 -14.69 -19.89 -20.79
C TYR A 329 -13.52 -19.08 -20.23
N VAL A 330 -13.74 -17.80 -19.89
CA VAL A 330 -12.72 -16.98 -19.25
C VAL A 330 -12.37 -17.54 -17.87
N LEU A 331 -13.37 -17.89 -17.06
CA LEU A 331 -13.17 -18.54 -15.76
C LEU A 331 -12.45 -19.89 -15.91
N THR A 332 -12.85 -20.70 -16.89
CA THR A 332 -12.25 -22.01 -17.16
C THR A 332 -10.78 -21.88 -17.55
N LEU A 333 -10.46 -20.98 -18.50
CA LEU A 333 -9.09 -20.74 -18.96
C LEU A 333 -8.22 -20.24 -17.80
N ARG A 334 -8.76 -19.33 -17.01
CA ARG A 334 -8.10 -18.75 -15.86
C ARG A 334 -7.71 -19.79 -14.81
N ILE A 335 -8.67 -20.62 -14.38
CA ILE A 335 -8.38 -21.68 -13.40
C ILE A 335 -7.38 -22.68 -14.01
N TYR A 336 -7.56 -23.06 -15.27
CA TYR A 336 -6.65 -23.95 -15.98
C TYR A 336 -5.19 -23.45 -15.98
N LEU A 337 -4.98 -22.17 -16.31
CA LEU A 337 -3.64 -21.58 -16.30
C LEU A 337 -3.08 -21.47 -14.87
N SER A 338 -3.91 -21.09 -13.88
CA SER A 338 -3.48 -20.99 -12.48
C SER A 338 -3.10 -22.34 -11.84
N GLU A 339 -3.70 -23.43 -12.31
CA GLU A 339 -3.39 -24.80 -11.90
C GLU A 339 -2.25 -25.41 -12.72
N ASN A 340 -1.42 -24.58 -13.35
CA ASN A 340 -0.31 -24.99 -14.21
C ASN A 340 -0.74 -25.99 -15.28
N CYS A 341 -1.92 -25.76 -15.88
CA CYS A 341 -2.50 -26.61 -16.91
C CYS A 341 -2.87 -28.03 -16.45
N ASN A 342 -2.97 -28.27 -15.14
CA ASN A 342 -3.38 -29.56 -14.58
C ASN A 342 -4.90 -29.75 -14.71
N THR A 343 -5.31 -30.64 -15.63
CA THR A 343 -6.74 -30.87 -15.90
C THR A 343 -7.52 -31.46 -14.74
N THR A 344 -6.89 -32.27 -13.88
CA THR A 344 -7.58 -32.90 -12.74
C THR A 344 -7.91 -31.84 -11.70
N ARG A 345 -6.89 -31.08 -11.26
CA ARG A 345 -7.08 -29.99 -10.29
C ARG A 345 -7.98 -28.88 -10.81
N THR A 346 -7.91 -28.58 -12.11
CA THR A 346 -8.81 -27.60 -12.76
C THR A 346 -10.26 -28.05 -12.70
N ALA A 347 -10.55 -29.32 -13.01
CA ALA A 347 -11.90 -29.87 -12.99
C ALA A 347 -12.49 -29.87 -11.57
N GLU A 348 -11.68 -30.25 -10.58
CA GLU A 348 -12.03 -30.20 -9.16
C GLU A 348 -12.35 -28.77 -8.70
N ARG A 349 -11.50 -27.79 -9.03
CA ARG A 349 -11.72 -26.37 -8.67
C ARG A 349 -12.94 -25.74 -9.33
N LEU A 350 -13.26 -26.16 -10.55
CA LEU A 350 -14.47 -25.72 -11.26
C LEU A 350 -15.72 -26.50 -10.85
N PHE A 351 -15.59 -27.55 -10.02
CA PHE A 351 -16.67 -28.47 -9.68
C PHE A 351 -17.37 -29.07 -10.91
N ILE A 352 -16.60 -29.41 -11.95
CA ILE A 352 -17.11 -30.02 -13.20
C ILE A 352 -16.42 -31.35 -13.49
N HIS A 353 -17.09 -32.18 -14.28
CA HIS A 353 -16.49 -33.43 -14.75
C HIS A 353 -15.33 -33.15 -15.73
N ARG A 354 -14.27 -33.97 -15.69
CA ARG A 354 -13.09 -33.85 -16.57
C ARG A 354 -13.46 -33.79 -18.05
N HIS A 355 -14.46 -34.55 -18.48
CA HIS A 355 -14.92 -34.52 -19.88
C HIS A 355 -15.46 -33.13 -20.27
N THR A 356 -16.26 -32.50 -19.40
CA THR A 356 -16.78 -31.14 -19.60
C THR A 356 -15.64 -30.13 -19.69
N LEU A 357 -14.63 -30.23 -18.82
CA LEU A 357 -13.44 -29.38 -18.89
C LEU A 357 -12.73 -29.51 -20.24
N LEU A 358 -12.48 -30.75 -20.70
CA LEU A 358 -11.79 -30.98 -21.98
C LEU A 358 -12.59 -30.40 -23.16
N ASN A 359 -13.92 -30.50 -23.13
CA ASN A 359 -14.79 -29.89 -24.15
C ASN A 359 -14.71 -28.35 -24.12
N ARG A 360 -14.72 -27.74 -22.92
CA ARG A 360 -14.53 -26.28 -22.78
C ARG A 360 -13.15 -25.85 -23.30
N LEU A 361 -12.07 -26.55 -22.94
CA LEU A 361 -10.70 -26.26 -23.41
C LEU A 361 -10.54 -26.46 -24.92
N LYS A 362 -11.19 -27.47 -25.51
CA LYS A 362 -11.25 -27.65 -26.96
C LYS A 362 -11.93 -26.45 -27.63
N THR A 363 -13.08 -26.05 -27.10
CA THR A 363 -13.84 -24.90 -27.62
C THR A 363 -13.03 -23.61 -27.52
N ILE A 364 -12.33 -23.38 -26.40
CA ILE A 364 -11.45 -22.21 -26.22
C ILE A 364 -10.35 -22.18 -27.30
N ARG A 365 -9.68 -23.31 -27.57
CA ARG A 365 -8.65 -23.39 -28.61
C ARG A 365 -9.19 -23.07 -30.00
N GLU A 366 -10.35 -23.64 -30.34
CA GLU A 366 -11.00 -23.44 -31.64
C GLU A 366 -11.48 -22.00 -31.83
N LEU A 367 -12.11 -21.41 -30.81
CA LEU A 367 -12.59 -20.02 -30.86
C LEU A 367 -11.44 -19.02 -31.01
N CYS A 368 -10.36 -19.23 -30.25
CA CYS A 368 -9.25 -18.28 -30.19
C CYS A 368 -8.19 -18.53 -31.29
N GLY A 369 -8.20 -19.70 -31.95
CA GLY A 369 -7.18 -20.09 -32.91
C GLY A 369 -5.78 -20.23 -32.27
N ILE A 370 -5.73 -20.69 -31.02
CA ILE A 370 -4.50 -20.76 -30.21
C ILE A 370 -4.17 -22.20 -29.82
N ASP A 371 -2.87 -22.44 -29.59
CA ASP A 371 -2.40 -23.66 -28.97
C ASP A 371 -2.10 -23.45 -27.48
N LEU A 372 -2.93 -24.04 -26.61
CA LEU A 372 -2.70 -24.02 -25.15
C LEU A 372 -1.51 -24.89 -24.70
N GLN A 373 -0.91 -25.69 -25.60
CA GLN A 373 0.34 -26.39 -25.31
C GLN A 373 1.59 -25.51 -25.55
N SER A 374 1.46 -24.43 -26.33
CA SER A 374 2.52 -23.46 -26.56
C SER A 374 2.79 -22.61 -25.32
N TYR A 375 4.05 -22.62 -24.86
CA TYR A 375 4.51 -21.78 -23.76
C TYR A 375 4.18 -20.29 -24.00
N TYR A 376 4.52 -19.76 -25.18
CA TYR A 376 4.28 -18.36 -25.51
C TYR A 376 2.79 -18.01 -25.55
N SER A 377 1.94 -18.91 -26.08
CA SER A 377 0.49 -18.69 -26.11
C SER A 377 -0.10 -18.63 -24.70
N ARG A 378 0.30 -19.56 -23.82
CA ARG A 378 -0.12 -19.56 -22.42
C ARG A 378 0.35 -18.31 -21.68
N THR A 379 1.61 -17.94 -21.83
CA THR A 379 2.17 -16.74 -21.18
C THR A 379 1.46 -15.48 -21.65
N ALA A 380 1.25 -15.31 -22.96
CA ALA A 380 0.53 -14.16 -23.50
C ALA A 380 -0.92 -14.08 -22.98
N LEU A 381 -1.62 -15.21 -22.90
CA LEU A 381 -2.96 -15.27 -22.31
C LEU A 381 -2.97 -14.97 -20.81
N SER A 382 -2.01 -15.50 -20.06
CA SER A 382 -1.86 -15.20 -18.63
C SER A 382 -1.66 -13.70 -18.40
N CYS A 383 -0.77 -13.06 -19.18
CA CYS A 383 -0.55 -11.62 -19.12
C CYS A 383 -1.82 -10.83 -19.51
N ALA A 384 -2.52 -11.25 -20.57
CA ALA A 384 -3.78 -10.61 -20.98
C ALA A 384 -4.85 -10.70 -19.90
N LEU A 385 -5.03 -11.89 -19.28
CA LEU A 385 -5.96 -12.09 -18.18
C LEU A 385 -5.61 -11.23 -16.97
N MET A 386 -4.32 -11.14 -16.63
CA MET A 386 -3.85 -10.26 -15.55
C MET A 386 -4.14 -8.79 -15.88
N LEU A 387 -3.85 -8.31 -17.08
CA LEU A 387 -4.17 -6.92 -17.45
C LEU A 387 -5.68 -6.65 -17.39
N HIS A 388 -6.52 -7.57 -17.87
CA HIS A 388 -7.96 -7.47 -17.71
C HIS A 388 -8.37 -7.45 -16.22
N ASP A 389 -7.72 -8.25 -15.38
CA ASP A 389 -7.97 -8.24 -13.94
C ASP A 389 -7.63 -6.91 -13.28
N PHE A 390 -6.46 -6.36 -13.61
CA PHE A 390 -6.00 -5.13 -12.99
C PHE A 390 -6.69 -3.89 -13.56
N TYR A 391 -6.96 -3.84 -14.86
CA TYR A 391 -7.40 -2.63 -15.56
C TYR A 391 -8.79 -2.73 -16.22
N GLY A 392 -9.31 -3.94 -16.43
CA GLY A 392 -10.59 -4.16 -17.12
C GLY A 392 -10.53 -3.92 -18.63
N VAL A 393 -9.34 -4.07 -19.23
CA VAL A 393 -9.06 -3.90 -20.66
C VAL A 393 -9.19 -5.19 -21.46
#